data_AF-A0A1H8UXB6-F1
#
_entry.id   AF-A0A1H8UXB6-F1
#
_cell.length_a   1.000
_cell.length_b   1.000
_cell.length_c   1.000
_cell.angle_alpha   90.00
_cell.angle_beta   90.00
_cell.angle_gamma   90.00
#
_symmetry.space_group_name_H-M   'P 1'
#
loop_
_entity.id
_entity.type
_entity.pdbx_description
1 polymer ?
#
loop_
_entity_poly.entity_id
_entity_poly.type
_entity_poly.pdbx_seq_one_letter_code
_entity_poly.pdbx_strand_id
1 'polypeptide(L)'
;MRLGTLIVMMTAAIALAGCDTGLGTPGPKGEQGAQGPAGPPGPPGKDGASATSIRTVASTSCSSNGCPSACDSGETLVSALCVGNASAKFSDSISVQNGVMTARCGPSSTSIVLSCARK
;
A
#
# COMPACT_ATOMS: atom_id res chain seq x y z
N MET A 1 52.97 -19.94 -91.31
CA MET A 1 51.56 -20.11 -90.88
C MET A 1 51.45 -20.46 -89.39
N ARG A 2 51.94 -19.60 -88.47
CA ARG A 2 51.71 -19.66 -87.00
C ARG A 2 51.83 -18.29 -86.31
N LEU A 3 51.86 -17.20 -87.07
CA LEU A 3 52.11 -15.84 -86.54
C LEU A 3 50.82 -15.01 -86.39
N GLY A 4 49.74 -15.34 -87.14
CA GLY A 4 48.45 -14.66 -87.04
C GLY A 4 47.56 -15.13 -85.88
N THR A 5 47.78 -16.33 -85.36
CA THR A 5 46.96 -16.93 -84.28
C THR A 5 47.28 -16.39 -82.89
N LEU A 6 48.44 -15.75 -82.69
CA LEU A 6 48.85 -15.19 -81.40
C LEU A 6 48.16 -13.86 -81.08
N ILE A 7 47.79 -13.08 -82.09
CA ILE A 7 47.20 -11.74 -81.89
C ILE A 7 45.72 -11.84 -81.48
N VAL A 8 44.99 -12.85 -81.97
CA VAL A 8 43.56 -13.02 -81.67
C VAL A 8 43.30 -13.55 -80.25
N MET A 9 44.24 -14.30 -79.66
CA MET A 9 44.09 -14.84 -78.31
C MET A 9 44.37 -13.79 -77.21
N MET A 10 45.13 -12.74 -77.51
CA MET A 10 45.59 -11.79 -76.48
C MET A 10 44.57 -10.69 -76.15
N THR A 11 43.55 -10.48 -76.99
CA THR A 11 42.49 -9.48 -76.72
C THR A 11 41.30 -10.04 -75.94
N ALA A 12 41.17 -11.37 -75.82
CA ALA A 12 40.07 -12.00 -75.08
C ALA A 12 40.32 -12.12 -73.56
N ALA A 13 41.56 -11.92 -73.09
CA ALA A 13 41.94 -12.09 -71.69
C ALA A 13 41.67 -10.87 -70.79
N ILE A 14 41.28 -9.72 -71.35
CA ILE A 14 41.16 -8.45 -70.59
C ILE A 14 39.73 -8.23 -70.05
N ALA A 15 38.75 -9.06 -70.40
CA ALA A 15 37.34 -8.84 -70.06
C ALA A 15 36.86 -9.48 -68.73
N LEU A 16 37.70 -10.19 -67.98
CA LEU A 16 37.29 -10.91 -66.76
C LEU A 16 37.88 -10.36 -65.44
N ALA A 17 38.60 -9.24 -65.48
CA ALA A 17 39.22 -8.62 -64.30
C ALA A 17 38.22 -7.78 -63.46
N GLY A 18 37.05 -8.34 -63.12
CA GLY A 18 35.97 -7.49 -62.59
C GLY A 18 34.93 -8.12 -61.67
N CYS A 19 35.16 -9.25 -61.00
CA CYS A 19 34.11 -9.82 -60.12
C CYS A 19 34.60 -10.72 -58.96
N ASP A 20 35.64 -10.34 -58.24
CA ASP A 20 36.02 -10.92 -56.94
C ASP A 20 37.13 -10.00 -56.39
N THR A 21 37.15 -9.47 -55.19
CA THR A 21 36.76 -9.97 -53.88
C THR A 21 36.56 -8.75 -52.97
N GLY A 22 35.41 -8.63 -52.33
CA GLY A 22 35.21 -7.57 -51.35
C GLY A 22 33.81 -7.55 -50.77
N LEU A 23 33.23 -8.72 -50.49
CA LEU A 23 32.09 -8.77 -49.58
C LEU A 23 32.59 -8.28 -48.21
N GLY A 24 32.37 -7.00 -47.94
CA GLY A 24 32.74 -6.37 -46.68
C GLY A 24 32.18 -7.17 -45.52
N THR A 25 32.99 -7.33 -44.47
CA THR A 25 32.58 -8.01 -43.24
C THR A 25 31.25 -7.42 -42.74
N PRO A 26 30.27 -8.24 -42.30
CA PRO A 26 29.05 -7.73 -41.70
C PRO A 26 29.37 -6.72 -40.59
N GLY A 27 28.70 -5.57 -40.64
CA GLY A 27 28.92 -4.51 -39.66
C GLY A 27 28.64 -4.98 -38.22
N PRO A 28 29.23 -4.31 -37.22
CA PRO A 28 29.00 -4.67 -35.82
C PRO A 28 27.50 -4.61 -35.48
N LYS A 29 27.06 -5.50 -34.58
CA LYS A 29 25.70 -5.48 -34.05
C LYS A 29 25.46 -4.13 -33.37
N GLY A 30 24.34 -3.47 -33.69
CA GLY A 30 23.95 -2.23 -33.05
C GLY A 30 23.82 -2.37 -31.53
N GLU A 31 24.04 -1.27 -30.82
CA GLU A 31 23.93 -1.22 -29.36
C GLU A 31 22.50 -1.52 -28.89
N GLN A 32 22.38 -2.02 -27.66
CA GLN A 32 21.08 -2.24 -27.04
C GLN A 32 20.38 -0.90 -26.82
N GLY A 33 19.09 -0.82 -27.15
CA GLY A 33 18.29 0.37 -26.92
C GLY A 33 18.22 0.76 -25.44
N ALA A 34 18.02 2.05 -25.17
CA ALA A 34 17.89 2.58 -23.82
C ALA A 34 16.69 1.95 -23.08
N GLN A 35 16.79 1.87 -21.75
CA GLN A 35 15.68 1.44 -20.91
C GLN A 35 14.49 2.41 -21.08
N GLY A 36 13.28 1.86 -21.17
CA GLY A 36 12.06 2.65 -21.23
C GLY A 36 11.83 3.51 -19.97
N PRO A 37 10.97 4.53 -20.04
CA PRO A 37 10.66 5.38 -18.90
C PRO A 37 9.97 4.58 -17.79
N ALA A 38 10.01 5.12 -16.57
CA ALA A 38 9.24 4.58 -15.46
C ALA A 38 7.73 4.61 -15.76
N GLY A 39 6.99 3.62 -15.27
CA GLY A 39 5.53 3.59 -15.37
C GLY A 39 4.86 4.68 -14.55
N PRO A 40 3.57 4.99 -14.80
CA PRO A 40 2.83 5.97 -14.02
C PRO A 40 2.65 5.51 -12.57
N PRO A 41 2.44 6.46 -11.63
CA PRO A 41 2.05 6.13 -10.27
C PRO A 41 0.77 5.27 -10.21
N GLY A 42 0.68 4.40 -9.20
CA GLY A 42 -0.54 3.63 -8.93
C GLY A 42 -1.72 4.50 -8.49
N PRO A 43 -2.96 3.98 -8.56
CA PRO A 43 -4.13 4.73 -8.12
C PRO A 43 -4.09 5.00 -6.61
N PRO A 44 -4.76 6.06 -6.12
CA PRO A 44 -4.95 6.29 -4.70
C PRO A 44 -5.59 5.08 -3.99
N GLY A 45 -5.22 4.88 -2.72
CA GLY A 45 -5.88 3.91 -1.86
C GLY A 45 -7.35 4.27 -1.63
N LYS A 46 -8.20 3.27 -1.41
CA LYS A 46 -9.59 3.45 -1.00
C LYS A 46 -9.69 3.99 0.43
N ASP A 47 -10.60 4.94 0.65
CA ASP A 47 -10.89 5.48 1.98
C ASP A 47 -11.31 4.37 2.95
N GLY A 48 -10.91 4.51 4.22
CA GLY A 48 -11.34 3.62 5.28
C GLY A 48 -12.83 3.80 5.56
N ALA A 49 -13.57 2.69 5.68
CA ALA A 49 -14.98 2.75 6.04
C ALA A 49 -15.14 3.26 7.48
N SER A 50 -15.75 4.43 7.66
CA SER A 50 -16.22 4.90 8.97
C SER A 50 -17.41 4.06 9.42
N ALA A 51 -17.15 2.94 10.09
CA ALA A 51 -18.20 2.20 10.77
C ALA A 51 -18.57 2.92 12.08
N THR A 52 -19.61 3.76 12.04
CA THR A 52 -20.23 4.35 13.24
C THR A 52 -21.05 3.32 14.02
N SER A 53 -20.41 2.18 14.34
CA SER A 53 -20.97 1.21 15.29
C SER A 53 -20.64 1.58 16.73
N ILE A 54 -19.78 2.59 16.97
CA ILE A 54 -19.34 3.02 18.29
C ILE A 54 -20.03 4.33 18.68
N ARG A 55 -20.71 4.34 19.82
CA ARG A 55 -21.22 5.55 20.48
C ARG A 55 -20.54 5.80 21.81
N THR A 56 -20.57 7.06 22.22
CA THR A 56 -19.95 7.50 23.47
C THR A 56 -21.03 7.74 24.54
N VAL A 57 -20.81 7.24 25.75
CA VAL A 57 -21.66 7.49 26.93
C VAL A 57 -20.82 8.19 27.98
N ALA A 58 -21.13 9.45 28.28
CA ALA A 58 -20.42 10.23 29.29
C ALA A 58 -21.29 10.44 30.53
N SER A 59 -20.67 10.38 31.71
CA SER A 59 -21.33 10.71 32.98
C SER A 59 -20.38 11.47 33.89
N THR A 60 -20.91 12.50 34.54
CA THR A 60 -20.24 13.30 35.58
C THR A 60 -20.78 13.00 36.97
N SER A 61 -21.68 12.01 37.10
CA SER A 61 -22.32 11.63 38.36
C SER A 61 -21.42 10.72 39.21
N CYS A 62 -20.19 11.18 39.45
CA CYS A 62 -19.20 10.49 40.25
C CYS A 62 -19.47 10.73 41.74
N SER A 63 -19.80 9.67 42.47
CA SER A 63 -19.94 9.68 43.94
C SER A 63 -18.98 8.66 44.55
N SER A 64 -19.10 8.41 45.87
CA SER A 64 -18.31 7.38 46.56
C SER A 64 -18.43 5.99 45.92
N ASN A 65 -19.55 5.70 45.24
CA ASN A 65 -19.77 4.42 44.55
C ASN A 65 -19.11 4.34 43.16
N GLY A 66 -18.44 5.42 42.75
CA GLY A 66 -17.75 5.51 41.49
C GLY A 66 -18.70 5.63 40.30
N CYS A 67 -18.52 6.64 39.45
CA CYS A 67 -19.49 7.04 38.41
C CYS A 67 -19.98 5.83 37.59
N PRO A 68 -21.18 5.28 37.89
CA PRO A 68 -21.63 4.07 37.25
C PRO A 68 -22.27 4.44 35.93
N SER A 69 -21.70 3.94 34.84
CA SER A 69 -22.21 4.16 33.50
C SER A 69 -22.27 2.83 32.76
N ALA A 70 -23.30 2.64 31.96
CA ALA A 70 -23.55 1.39 31.25
C ALA A 70 -23.72 1.63 29.75
N CYS A 71 -23.27 0.66 28.96
CA CYS A 71 -23.69 0.50 27.56
C CYS A 71 -25.09 -0.14 27.50
N ASP A 72 -25.79 -0.04 26.37
CA ASP A 72 -27.09 -0.70 26.23
C ASP A 72 -26.96 -2.22 26.05
N SER A 73 -28.05 -2.97 26.22
CA SER A 73 -28.05 -4.46 26.13
C SER A 73 -27.60 -4.99 24.76
N GLY A 74 -27.80 -4.22 23.69
CA GLY A 74 -27.34 -4.51 22.32
C GLY A 74 -25.90 -4.08 22.03
N GLU A 75 -25.14 -3.67 23.04
CA GLU A 75 -23.81 -3.10 22.86
C GLU A 75 -22.75 -3.80 23.71
N THR A 76 -21.51 -3.66 23.24
CA THR A 76 -20.28 -4.15 23.86
C THR A 76 -19.47 -2.95 24.29
N LEU A 77 -19.04 -2.93 25.55
CA LEU A 77 -18.12 -1.93 26.06
C LEU A 77 -16.74 -2.14 25.42
N VAL A 78 -16.30 -1.18 24.61
CA VAL A 78 -14.97 -1.16 23.97
C VAL A 78 -13.93 -0.58 24.91
N SER A 79 -14.26 0.53 25.56
CA SER A 79 -13.39 1.18 26.54
C SER A 79 -14.21 2.00 27.52
N ALA A 80 -13.68 2.18 28.73
CA ALA A 80 -14.21 3.09 29.73
C ALA A 80 -13.07 3.92 30.29
N LEU A 81 -13.15 5.23 30.13
CA LEU A 81 -12.13 6.19 30.53
C LEU A 81 -12.62 6.97 31.75
N CYS A 82 -11.87 6.89 32.83
CA CYS A 82 -12.07 7.63 34.07
C CYS A 82 -11.21 8.88 34.05
N VAL A 83 -11.84 10.04 33.94
CA VAL A 83 -11.14 11.34 33.92
C VAL A 83 -11.15 11.91 35.33
N GLY A 84 -9.98 12.29 35.83
CA GLY A 84 -9.79 13.09 37.04
C GLY A 84 -9.34 14.51 36.68
N ASN A 85 -8.92 15.27 37.69
CA ASN A 85 -8.42 16.63 37.52
C ASN A 85 -7.09 16.73 36.75
N ALA A 86 -6.19 15.75 36.90
CA ALA A 86 -4.84 15.78 36.33
C ALA A 86 -4.51 14.60 35.40
N SER A 87 -5.33 13.55 35.40
CA SER A 87 -5.06 12.33 34.63
C SER A 87 -6.35 11.65 34.16
N ALA A 88 -6.22 10.88 33.09
CA ALA A 88 -7.23 9.92 32.66
C ALA A 88 -6.65 8.51 32.74
N LYS A 89 -7.48 7.54 33.12
CA LYS A 89 -7.13 6.13 33.28
C LYS A 89 -8.26 5.26 32.77
N PHE A 90 -7.99 4.01 32.43
CA PHE A 90 -9.08 3.07 32.14
C PHE A 90 -9.82 2.69 33.43
N SER A 91 -11.10 2.36 33.30
CA SER A 91 -11.87 1.79 34.40
C SER A 91 -11.39 0.37 34.69
N ASP A 92 -10.96 0.12 35.92
CA ASP A 92 -10.59 -1.21 36.40
C ASP A 92 -11.81 -2.01 36.90
N SER A 93 -12.98 -1.36 36.98
CA SER A 93 -14.22 -1.95 37.49
C SER A 93 -15.26 -2.04 36.38
N ILE A 94 -15.24 -3.17 35.67
CA ILE A 94 -16.23 -3.52 34.65
C ILE A 94 -17.04 -4.70 35.16
N SER A 95 -18.36 -4.57 35.15
CA SER A 95 -19.31 -5.60 35.58
C SER A 95 -20.33 -5.84 34.48
N VAL A 96 -20.69 -7.11 34.27
CA VAL A 96 -21.72 -7.51 33.32
C VAL A 96 -22.91 -8.07 34.10
N GLN A 97 -24.08 -7.46 33.94
CA GLN A 97 -25.34 -7.93 34.52
C GLN A 97 -26.40 -7.95 33.43
N ASN A 98 -27.08 -9.08 33.25
CA ASN A 98 -28.15 -9.25 32.25
C ASN A 98 -27.73 -8.80 30.83
N GLY A 99 -26.47 -9.02 30.45
CA GLY A 99 -25.93 -8.62 29.13
C GLY A 99 -25.60 -7.13 28.98
N VAL A 100 -25.80 -6.33 30.03
CA VAL A 100 -25.46 -4.91 30.10
C VAL A 100 -24.06 -4.77 30.73
N MET A 101 -23.14 -4.14 29.99
CA MET A 101 -21.78 -3.88 30.45
C MET A 101 -21.73 -2.53 31.16
N THR A 102 -21.46 -2.54 32.45
CA THR A 102 -21.36 -1.35 33.31
C THR A 102 -19.92 -1.13 33.74
N ALA A 103 -19.40 0.07 33.54
CA ALA A 103 -18.10 0.48 34.03
C ALA A 103 -18.25 1.47 35.19
N ARG A 104 -17.30 1.43 36.13
CA ARG A 104 -17.24 2.34 37.28
C ARG A 104 -15.84 2.91 37.44
N CYS A 105 -15.76 4.18 37.80
CA CYS A 105 -14.50 4.84 38.09
C CYS A 105 -14.32 5.05 39.59
N GLY A 106 -13.10 4.95 40.11
CA GLY A 106 -12.84 5.24 41.52
C GLY A 106 -13.22 6.67 41.93
N PRO A 107 -13.37 6.94 43.24
CA PRO A 107 -13.91 8.19 43.78
C PRO A 107 -13.08 9.44 43.48
N SER A 108 -11.83 9.29 43.03
CA SER A 108 -10.96 10.39 42.57
C SER A 108 -11.25 10.87 41.15
N SER A 109 -12.23 10.29 40.47
CA SER A 109 -12.60 10.64 39.10
C SER A 109 -13.73 11.67 39.10
N THR A 110 -13.67 12.64 38.20
CA THR A 110 -14.67 13.70 38.01
C THR A 110 -15.67 13.33 36.91
N SER A 111 -15.28 12.48 35.97
CA SER A 111 -16.19 11.94 34.96
C SER A 111 -15.74 10.57 34.45
N ILE A 112 -16.67 9.88 33.79
CA ILE A 112 -16.44 8.65 33.06
C ILE A 112 -16.94 8.79 31.63
N VAL A 113 -16.22 8.22 30.67
CA VAL A 113 -16.58 8.16 29.25
C VAL A 113 -16.45 6.73 28.76
N LEU A 114 -17.57 6.12 28.37
CA LEU A 114 -17.62 4.78 27.77
C LEU A 114 -17.68 4.91 26.25
N SER A 115 -16.94 4.05 25.56
CA SER A 115 -17.11 3.77 24.14
C SER A 115 -17.85 2.44 24.02
N CYS A 116 -19.07 2.47 23.49
CA CYS A 116 -19.94 1.31 23.35
C CYS A 116 -20.11 0.98 21.86
N ALA A 117 -19.74 -0.23 21.45
CA ALA A 117 -19.93 -0.73 20.10
C ALA A 117 -21.24 -1.53 19.99
N ARG A 118 -22.02 -1.33 18.94
CA ARG A 118 -23.14 -2.21 18.59
C ARG A 118 -22.62 -3.61 18.26
N LYS A 119 -23.30 -4.63 18.80
CA LYS A 119 -23.07 -6.04 18.51
C LYS A 119 -23.53 -6.41 17.09
#